data_AF-N1USE4-F1
#
_entry.id   AF-N1USE4-F1
#
_cell.length_a   1.000
_cell.length_b   1.000
_cell.length_c   1.000
_cell.angle_alpha   90.00
_cell.angle_beta   90.00
_cell.angle_gamma   90.00
#
_symmetry.space_group_name_H-M   'P 1'
#
loop_
_entity.id
_entity.type
_entity.pdbx_description
1 polymer ?
#
loop_
_entity_poly.entity_id
_entity_poly.type
_entity_poly.pdbx_seq_one_letter_code
_entity_poly.pdbx_strand_id
1 'polypeptide(L)'
;MAELQEYHSREPLQSRGYFFDTAPNRDPFISFRQRYPELDSSLSHIPRVYNSASTTLRLLTLVSAMNMMPLYDWTPSREFTTRSEILSHITSLIDSPAGSIWLALMRRQRPDGTIAGHSVPILRTSEGLVVIPTRVPSSVSLELYREYLTPTMDPIQAINNLEQPDRTLTYFVTIQLGEFYDNFTDLVISNRNCTGEGEGRRGTGEYPASATVNQCSESRCALPSQ
;
A
#
# COMPACT_ATOMS: atom_id res chain seq x y z
N MET A 1 -4.79 2.09 3.95
CA MET A 1 -4.73 0.72 3.38
C MET A 1 -4.55 -0.32 4.48
N ALA A 2 -3.42 -0.36 5.21
CA ALA A 2 -3.25 -1.29 6.34
C ALA A 2 -4.40 -1.23 7.36
N GLU A 3 -4.78 -0.02 7.79
CA GLU A 3 -5.89 0.14 8.73
C GLU A 3 -7.24 -0.33 8.15
N LEU A 4 -7.45 -0.19 6.83
CA LEU A 4 -8.64 -0.73 6.18
C LEU A 4 -8.59 -2.26 6.18
N GLN A 5 -7.44 -2.87 5.92
CA GLN A 5 -7.33 -4.33 5.95
C GLN A 5 -7.55 -4.90 7.36
N GLU A 6 -6.89 -4.32 8.36
CA GLU A 6 -6.95 -4.79 9.75
C GLU A 6 -8.31 -4.53 10.41
N TYR A 7 -8.96 -3.40 10.09
CA TYR A 7 -10.12 -2.90 10.84
C TYR A 7 -11.35 -2.61 9.97
N HIS A 8 -11.46 -3.14 8.75
CA HIS A 8 -12.61 -2.93 7.84
C HIS A 8 -14.00 -3.18 8.47
N SER A 9 -14.07 -3.94 9.56
CA SER A 9 -15.31 -4.27 10.29
C SER A 9 -15.41 -3.61 11.68
N ARG A 10 -14.55 -2.64 12.00
CA ARG A 10 -14.54 -1.94 13.31
C ARG A 10 -14.72 -0.43 13.12
N GLU A 11 -15.10 0.23 14.21
CA GLU A 11 -15.10 1.70 14.23
C GLU A 11 -13.67 2.23 13.96
N PRO A 12 -13.54 3.42 13.33
CA PRO A 12 -12.25 4.07 13.17
C PRO A 12 -11.51 4.14 14.50
N LEU A 13 -10.20 3.96 14.47
CA LEU A 13 -9.39 4.00 15.68
C LEU A 13 -9.56 5.36 16.37
N GLN A 14 -10.13 5.34 17.58
CA GLN A 14 -10.40 6.53 18.39
C GLN A 14 -9.11 7.17 18.94
N SER A 15 -8.01 6.42 18.93
CA SER A 15 -6.68 6.91 19.27
C SER A 15 -5.62 6.10 18.52
N ARG A 16 -4.66 6.80 17.91
CA ARG A 16 -3.53 6.23 17.15
C ARG A 16 -3.99 5.57 15.84
N GLY A 17 -3.20 5.72 14.78
CA GLY A 17 -3.37 4.96 13.54
C GLY A 17 -2.48 3.70 13.52
N TYR A 18 -2.67 2.86 12.51
CA TYR A 18 -1.92 1.59 12.37
C TYR A 18 -0.39 1.79 12.42
N PHE A 19 0.14 2.69 11.59
CA PHE A 19 1.59 2.95 11.49
C PHE A 19 2.08 4.14 12.33
N PHE A 20 1.20 5.10 12.63
CA PHE A 20 1.59 6.37 13.22
C PHE A 20 0.47 6.94 14.09
N ASP A 21 0.80 7.89 14.94
CA ASP A 21 -0.19 8.66 15.68
C ASP A 21 -1.02 9.54 14.76
N THR A 22 -2.33 9.47 14.91
CA THR A 22 -3.28 10.40 14.31
C THR A 22 -3.35 11.64 15.19
N ALA A 23 -2.82 12.76 14.70
CA ALA A 23 -2.88 14.04 15.40
C ALA A 23 -2.98 15.21 14.42
N PRO A 24 -3.82 16.23 14.68
CA PRO A 24 -3.89 17.42 13.84
C PRO A 24 -2.54 18.12 13.74
N ASN A 25 -2.20 18.61 12.54
CA ASN A 25 -1.01 19.43 12.26
C ASN A 25 0.32 18.82 12.72
N ARG A 26 0.39 17.48 12.83
CA ARG A 26 1.59 16.75 13.23
C ARG A 26 2.07 15.90 12.06
N ASP A 27 3.37 15.92 11.81
CA ASP A 27 3.98 15.03 10.84
C ASP A 27 3.85 13.57 11.32
N PRO A 28 3.09 12.70 10.61
CA PRO A 28 2.91 11.30 11.02
C PRO A 28 4.24 10.53 11.02
N PHE A 29 5.21 10.93 10.20
CA PHE A 29 6.50 10.25 10.09
C PHE A 29 7.36 10.38 11.35
N ILE A 30 7.11 11.37 12.22
CA ILE A 30 7.80 11.47 13.52
C ILE A 30 7.47 10.24 14.37
N SER A 31 6.18 9.97 14.55
CA SER A 31 5.72 8.84 15.37
C SER A 31 5.98 7.48 14.69
N PHE A 32 5.88 7.42 13.37
CA PHE A 32 6.23 6.23 12.58
C PHE A 32 7.67 5.79 12.87
N ARG A 33 8.63 6.71 12.76
CA ARG A 33 10.06 6.43 13.00
C ARG A 33 10.38 6.02 14.41
N GLN A 34 9.67 6.57 15.38
CA GLN A 34 9.83 6.19 16.79
C GLN A 34 9.31 4.77 17.06
N ARG A 35 8.29 4.32 16.32
CA ARG A 35 7.66 3.01 16.51
C ARG A 35 8.30 1.90 15.71
N TYR A 36 8.69 2.21 14.47
CA TYR A 36 9.19 1.24 13.49
C TYR A 36 10.51 1.73 12.87
N PRO A 37 11.57 1.94 13.69
CA PRO A 37 12.83 2.51 13.21
C PRO A 37 13.51 1.66 12.13
N GLU A 38 13.41 0.33 12.21
CA GLU A 38 13.96 -0.58 11.19
C GLU A 38 13.18 -0.48 9.87
N LEU A 39 11.86 -0.37 9.94
CA LEU A 39 11.02 -0.22 8.75
C LEU A 39 11.27 1.14 8.08
N ASP A 40 11.36 2.24 8.85
CA ASP A 40 11.74 3.55 8.31
C ASP A 40 13.12 3.50 7.65
N SER A 41 14.10 2.88 8.33
CA SER A 41 15.43 2.67 7.76
C SER A 41 15.33 1.92 6.43
N SER A 42 14.61 0.78 6.37
CA SER A 42 14.41 0.02 5.13
C SER A 42 13.83 0.89 4.01
N LEU A 43 12.72 1.59 4.29
CA LEU A 43 12.04 2.44 3.31
C LEU A 43 12.93 3.58 2.79
N SER A 44 13.72 4.20 3.68
CA SER A 44 14.65 5.27 3.32
C SER A 44 15.82 4.78 2.44
N HIS A 45 16.16 3.49 2.52
CA HIS A 45 17.21 2.88 1.72
C HIS A 45 16.72 2.41 0.34
N ILE A 46 15.42 2.15 0.15
CA ILE A 46 14.87 1.70 -1.14
C ILE A 46 15.35 2.58 -2.30
N PRO A 47 15.20 3.92 -2.29
CA PRO A 47 15.66 4.74 -3.42
C PRO A 47 17.16 4.64 -3.69
N ARG A 48 17.97 4.35 -2.66
CA ARG A 48 19.44 4.22 -2.79
C ARG A 48 19.82 2.87 -3.38
N VAL A 49 19.19 1.80 -2.94
CA VAL A 49 19.45 0.43 -3.41
C VAL A 49 18.99 0.26 -4.86
N TYR A 50 17.83 0.82 -5.19
CA TYR A 50 17.28 0.83 -6.53
C TYR A 50 17.67 2.12 -7.27
N ASN A 51 18.81 2.76 -6.97
CA ASN A 51 19.21 3.99 -7.66
C ASN A 51 19.83 3.69 -9.04
N SER A 52 19.01 3.26 -10.00
CA SER A 52 19.43 3.09 -11.40
C SER A 52 18.68 4.04 -12.32
N ALA A 53 19.28 4.38 -13.47
CA ALA A 53 18.61 5.17 -14.52
C ALA A 53 17.33 4.49 -15.05
N SER A 54 17.18 3.17 -14.86
CA SER A 54 16.01 2.38 -15.24
C SER A 54 14.95 2.28 -14.15
N THR A 55 15.16 2.85 -12.97
CA THR A 55 14.23 2.69 -11.85
C THR A 55 12.99 3.52 -12.05
N THR A 56 11.87 2.80 -12.19
CA THR A 56 10.56 3.40 -12.41
C THR A 56 9.88 3.72 -11.09
N LEU A 57 9.03 4.76 -11.08
CA LEU A 57 8.14 5.07 -9.96
C LEU A 57 7.32 3.83 -9.53
N ARG A 58 6.95 2.99 -10.49
CA ARG A 58 6.26 1.71 -10.29
C ARG A 58 7.08 0.74 -9.45
N LEU A 59 8.37 0.53 -9.76
CA LEU A 59 9.23 -0.37 -8.99
C LEU A 59 9.42 0.12 -7.55
N LEU A 60 9.77 1.40 -7.37
CA LEU A 60 9.97 1.98 -6.04
C LEU A 60 8.71 1.84 -5.18
N THR A 61 7.54 2.16 -5.75
CA THR A 61 6.27 2.05 -5.03
C THR A 61 5.93 0.61 -4.69
N LEU A 62 6.16 -0.34 -5.61
CA LEU A 62 5.92 -1.77 -5.35
C LEU A 62 6.79 -2.27 -4.20
N VAL A 63 8.09 -1.99 -4.22
CA VAL A 63 9.01 -2.43 -3.15
C VAL A 63 8.67 -1.76 -1.82
N SER A 64 8.31 -0.47 -1.84
CA SER A 64 7.83 0.22 -0.62
C SER A 64 6.54 -0.39 -0.09
N ALA A 65 5.58 -0.72 -0.96
CA ALA A 65 4.32 -1.34 -0.59
C ALA A 65 4.53 -2.73 0.03
N MET A 66 5.39 -3.56 -0.58
CA MET A 66 5.81 -4.86 -0.04
C MET A 66 6.54 -4.75 1.30
N ASN A 67 7.35 -3.70 1.53
CA ASN A 67 7.96 -3.49 2.85
C ASN A 67 6.95 -3.07 3.90
N MET A 68 5.96 -2.24 3.53
CA MET A 68 4.93 -1.75 4.45
C MET A 68 3.93 -2.84 4.83
N MET A 69 3.51 -3.68 3.88
CA MET A 69 2.57 -4.77 4.09
C MET A 69 3.10 -6.04 3.41
N PRO A 70 4.10 -6.72 4.01
CA PRO A 70 4.79 -7.85 3.40
C PRO A 70 3.96 -9.13 3.33
N LEU A 71 2.90 -9.22 4.12
CA LEU A 71 2.00 -10.37 4.18
C LEU A 71 0.83 -10.24 3.19
N TYR A 72 0.90 -9.32 2.24
CA TYR A 72 -0.14 -9.15 1.22
C TYR A 72 0.48 -9.24 -0.16
N ASP A 73 -0.27 -9.82 -1.09
CA ASP A 73 0.11 -9.80 -2.49
C ASP A 73 -0.05 -8.40 -3.09
N TRP A 74 0.92 -8.02 -3.91
CA TRP A 74 0.90 -6.74 -4.63
C TRP A 74 1.05 -6.97 -6.12
N THR A 75 -0.04 -6.82 -6.86
CA THR A 75 -0.06 -7.11 -8.31
C THR A 75 -0.09 -5.82 -9.12
N PRO A 76 1.02 -5.44 -9.79
CA PRO A 76 1.02 -4.29 -10.68
C PRO A 76 0.27 -4.59 -11.98
N SER A 77 -0.52 -3.64 -12.46
CA SER A 77 -1.02 -3.64 -13.83
C SER A 77 0.10 -3.39 -14.84
N ARG A 78 -0.22 -3.52 -16.13
CA ARG A 78 0.57 -2.89 -17.19
C ARG A 78 0.52 -1.37 -17.08
N GLU A 79 1.33 -0.69 -17.89
CA GLU A 79 1.32 0.76 -18.03
C GLU A 79 0.26 1.19 -19.06
N PHE A 80 -0.42 2.30 -18.77
CA PHE A 80 -1.41 2.91 -19.64
C PHE A 80 -0.97 4.35 -19.93
N THR A 81 -0.82 4.70 -21.21
CA THR A 81 -0.24 5.99 -21.64
C THR A 81 -1.16 6.79 -22.55
N THR A 82 -2.27 6.21 -22.99
CA THR A 82 -3.29 6.90 -23.78
C THR A 82 -4.60 7.07 -23.00
N ARG A 83 -5.38 8.11 -23.34
CA ARG A 83 -6.67 8.37 -22.67
C ARG A 83 -7.65 7.19 -22.78
N SER A 84 -7.71 6.55 -23.95
CA SER A 84 -8.58 5.38 -24.20
C SER A 84 -8.19 4.18 -23.33
N GLU A 85 -6.89 3.91 -23.21
CA GLU A 85 -6.39 2.85 -22.34
C GLU A 85 -6.65 3.12 -20.86
N ILE A 86 -6.44 4.36 -20.41
CA ILE A 86 -6.73 4.77 -19.04
C ILE A 86 -8.23 4.62 -18.75
N LEU A 87 -9.09 5.05 -19.67
CA LEU A 87 -10.54 4.89 -19.56
C LEU A 87 -10.93 3.42 -19.45
N SER A 88 -10.43 2.59 -20.36
CA SER A 88 -10.68 1.14 -20.34
C SER A 88 -10.24 0.49 -19.04
N HIS A 89 -9.08 0.89 -18.50
CA HIS A 89 -8.57 0.36 -17.24
C HIS A 89 -9.43 0.80 -16.04
N ILE A 90 -9.82 2.07 -15.97
CA ILE A 90 -10.70 2.59 -14.92
C ILE A 90 -12.06 1.89 -14.93
N THR A 91 -12.63 1.62 -16.11
CA THR A 91 -13.84 0.79 -16.24
C THR A 91 -13.63 -0.60 -15.62
N SER A 92 -12.47 -1.24 -15.86
CA SER A 92 -12.18 -2.55 -15.24
C SER A 92 -12.07 -2.49 -13.71
N LEU A 93 -11.60 -1.36 -13.15
CA LEU A 93 -11.60 -1.15 -11.70
C LEU A 93 -13.03 -0.98 -11.14
N ILE A 94 -13.93 -0.32 -11.89
CA ILE A 94 -15.36 -0.20 -11.53
C ILE A 94 -16.04 -1.58 -11.54
N ASP A 95 -15.70 -2.42 -12.51
CA ASP A 95 -16.25 -3.77 -12.66
C ASP A 95 -15.65 -4.79 -11.67
N SER A 96 -14.61 -4.40 -10.93
CA SER A 96 -14.00 -5.25 -9.91
C SER A 96 -14.88 -5.41 -8.66
N PRO A 97 -14.68 -6.47 -7.85
CA PRO A 97 -15.45 -6.69 -6.63
C PRO A 97 -15.33 -5.52 -5.63
N ALA A 98 -16.44 -5.23 -4.92
CA ALA A 98 -16.41 -4.35 -3.75
C ALA A 98 -15.42 -4.87 -2.70
N GLY A 99 -14.66 -3.95 -2.10
CA GLY A 99 -13.54 -4.25 -1.21
C GLY A 99 -12.17 -4.25 -1.90
N SER A 100 -12.12 -4.23 -3.23
CA SER A 100 -10.85 -4.14 -3.95
C SER A 100 -10.13 -2.81 -3.69
N ILE A 101 -8.82 -2.87 -3.47
CA ILE A 101 -7.97 -1.71 -3.16
C ILE A 101 -6.78 -1.67 -4.10
N TRP A 102 -6.44 -0.48 -4.58
CA TRP A 102 -5.24 -0.25 -5.39
C TRP A 102 -4.45 0.95 -4.88
N LEU A 103 -3.14 0.91 -5.08
CA LEU A 103 -2.31 2.10 -5.21
C LEU A 103 -2.31 2.52 -6.68
N ALA A 104 -2.93 3.66 -6.98
CA ALA A 104 -2.82 4.30 -8.28
C ALA A 104 -1.55 5.16 -8.33
N LEU A 105 -0.74 4.93 -9.37
CA LEU A 105 0.42 5.72 -9.72
C LEU A 105 0.14 6.44 -11.01
N MET A 106 0.50 7.71 -11.06
CA MET A 106 0.19 8.56 -12.19
C MET A 106 1.29 9.57 -12.48
N ARG A 107 1.37 9.99 -13.73
CA ARG A 107 2.02 11.25 -14.09
C ARG A 107 0.95 12.19 -14.62
N ARG A 108 1.05 13.44 -14.18
CA ARG A 108 0.19 14.53 -14.62
C ARG A 108 1.02 15.60 -15.31
N GLN A 109 0.50 16.15 -16.39
CA GLN A 109 1.12 17.23 -17.14
C GLN A 109 0.33 18.51 -17.00
N ARG A 110 1.03 19.62 -16.71
CA ARG A 110 0.46 20.98 -16.73
C ARG A 110 0.39 21.54 -18.15
N PRO A 111 -0.42 22.59 -18.39
CA PRO A 111 -0.45 23.31 -19.66
C PRO A 111 0.91 23.81 -20.15
N ASP A 112 1.84 24.13 -19.23
CA ASP A 112 3.21 24.55 -19.54
C ASP A 112 4.14 23.40 -19.95
N GLY A 113 3.63 22.16 -20.00
CA GLY A 113 4.37 20.96 -20.34
C GLY A 113 5.04 20.25 -19.16
N THR A 114 5.05 20.84 -17.96
CA THR A 114 5.70 20.27 -16.76
C THR A 114 5.02 18.97 -16.34
N ILE A 115 5.81 17.90 -16.16
CA ILE A 115 5.32 16.59 -15.72
C ILE A 115 5.67 16.36 -14.26
N ALA A 116 4.70 15.91 -13.46
CA ALA A 116 4.90 15.49 -12.08
C ALA A 116 4.28 14.12 -11.82
N GLY A 117 4.99 13.27 -11.08
CA GLY A 117 4.48 12.00 -10.58
C GLY A 117 3.66 12.17 -9.30
N HIS A 118 2.63 11.35 -9.11
CA HIS A 118 1.86 11.28 -7.87
C HIS A 118 1.30 9.87 -7.65
N SER A 119 0.85 9.59 -6.42
CA SER A 119 0.16 8.35 -6.09
C SER A 119 -0.97 8.57 -5.08
N VAL A 120 -2.04 7.81 -5.25
CA VAL A 120 -3.23 7.85 -4.39
C VAL A 120 -3.79 6.44 -4.22
N PRO A 121 -4.43 6.12 -3.09
CA PRO A 121 -5.24 4.93 -2.99
C PRO A 121 -6.54 5.07 -3.80
N ILE A 122 -7.00 3.96 -4.37
CA ILE A 122 -8.33 3.79 -4.92
C ILE A 122 -9.01 2.64 -4.16
N LEU A 123 -10.27 2.83 -3.77
CA LEU A 123 -11.11 1.83 -3.14
C LEU A 123 -12.34 1.58 -4.00
N ARG A 124 -12.66 0.32 -4.27
CA ARG A 124 -13.96 -0.08 -4.81
C ARG A 124 -14.92 -0.32 -3.66
N THR A 125 -15.93 0.52 -3.51
CA THR A 125 -17.05 0.30 -2.56
C THR A 125 -18.16 -0.48 -3.25
N SER A 126 -19.33 -0.67 -2.63
CA SER A 126 -20.53 -1.13 -3.35
C SER A 126 -21.12 -0.06 -4.27
N GLU A 127 -20.92 1.22 -3.95
CA GLU A 127 -21.52 2.37 -4.64
C GLU A 127 -20.67 2.91 -5.81
N GLY A 128 -19.36 2.64 -5.82
CA GLY A 128 -18.48 3.04 -6.91
C GLY A 128 -17.01 2.99 -6.55
N LEU A 129 -16.19 3.61 -7.40
CA LEU A 129 -14.79 3.88 -7.09
C LEU A 129 -14.66 5.16 -6.26
N VAL A 130 -13.81 5.10 -5.25
CA VAL A 130 -13.38 6.23 -4.43
C VAL A 130 -11.89 6.45 -4.66
N VAL A 131 -11.53 7.62 -5.17
CA VAL A 131 -10.13 8.06 -5.29
C VAL A 131 -9.81 8.89 -4.05
N ILE A 132 -8.83 8.48 -3.25
CA ILE A 132 -8.55 9.12 -1.96
C ILE A 132 -7.40 10.11 -2.12
N PRO A 133 -7.64 11.44 -2.05
CA PRO A 133 -6.55 12.41 -2.22
C PRO A 133 -5.56 12.33 -1.04
N THR A 134 -4.27 12.18 -1.35
CA THR A 134 -3.18 12.10 -0.35
C THR A 134 -2.47 13.42 -0.10
N ARG A 135 -2.65 14.40 -0.99
CA ARG A 135 -2.11 15.75 -0.86
C ARG A 135 -3.24 16.76 -1.04
N VAL A 136 -3.71 17.29 0.08
CA VAL A 136 -4.81 18.26 0.12
C VAL A 136 -4.29 19.57 0.73
N PRO A 137 -4.59 20.73 0.13
CA PRO A 137 -4.27 22.02 0.73
C PRO A 137 -4.91 22.17 2.12
N SER A 138 -4.22 22.85 3.04
CA SER A 138 -4.75 23.12 4.40
C SER A 138 -6.02 23.97 4.41
N SER A 139 -6.35 24.62 3.30
CA SER A 139 -7.58 25.41 3.12
C SER A 139 -8.82 24.55 2.85
N VAL A 140 -8.68 23.25 2.58
CA VAL A 140 -9.80 22.34 2.34
C VAL A 140 -10.42 21.94 3.69
N SER A 141 -11.72 22.16 3.84
CA SER A 141 -12.47 21.75 5.04
C SER A 141 -12.68 20.24 5.08
N LEU A 142 -12.98 19.69 6.26
CA LEU A 142 -13.35 18.27 6.39
C LEU A 142 -14.59 17.92 5.56
N GLU A 143 -15.55 18.83 5.48
CA GLU A 143 -16.77 18.66 4.69
C GLU A 143 -16.44 18.54 3.19
N LEU A 144 -15.64 19.46 2.67
CA LEU A 144 -15.19 19.41 1.27
C LEU A 144 -14.31 18.19 0.99
N TYR A 145 -13.48 17.78 1.95
CA TYR A 145 -12.71 16.54 1.81
C TYR A 145 -13.61 15.31 1.72
N ARG A 146 -14.71 15.25 2.47
CA ARG A 146 -15.71 14.16 2.36
C ARG A 146 -16.38 14.15 1.00
N GLU A 147 -16.66 15.32 0.42
CA GLU A 147 -17.19 15.40 -0.95
C GLU A 147 -16.22 14.79 -1.97
N TYR A 148 -14.90 15.00 -1.81
CA TYR A 148 -13.89 14.37 -2.67
C TYR A 148 -13.86 12.83 -2.56
N LEU A 149 -14.39 12.28 -1.47
CA LEU A 149 -14.48 10.84 -1.25
C LEU A 149 -15.80 10.23 -1.76
N THR A 150 -16.62 11.01 -2.48
CA THR A 150 -17.88 10.51 -3.04
C THR A 150 -17.61 9.39 -4.05
N PRO A 151 -18.20 8.19 -3.88
CA PRO A 151 -18.05 7.10 -4.84
C PRO A 151 -18.64 7.46 -6.21
N THR A 152 -18.02 6.97 -7.28
CA THR A 152 -18.55 7.14 -8.64
C THR A 152 -18.50 5.86 -9.47
N MET A 153 -19.56 5.62 -10.24
CA MET A 153 -19.63 4.60 -11.30
C MET A 153 -19.34 5.16 -12.69
N ASP A 154 -19.15 6.48 -12.80
CA ASP A 154 -18.76 7.11 -14.07
C ASP A 154 -17.23 7.06 -14.23
N PRO A 155 -16.70 6.32 -15.22
CA PRO A 155 -15.26 6.24 -15.45
C PRO A 155 -14.64 7.59 -15.82
N ILE A 156 -15.40 8.51 -16.43
CA ILE A 156 -14.91 9.87 -16.73
C ILE A 156 -14.74 10.65 -15.43
N GLN A 157 -15.74 10.61 -14.54
CA GLN A 157 -15.62 11.25 -13.24
C GLN A 157 -14.50 10.65 -12.38
N ALA A 158 -14.29 9.33 -12.42
CA ALA A 158 -13.17 8.69 -11.72
C ALA A 158 -11.81 9.19 -12.25
N ILE A 159 -11.67 9.40 -13.57
CA ILE A 159 -10.49 10.04 -14.13
C ILE A 159 -10.38 11.51 -13.69
N ASN A 160 -11.47 12.27 -13.68
CA ASN A 160 -11.47 13.65 -13.21
C ASN A 160 -10.99 13.76 -11.75
N ASN A 161 -11.36 12.80 -10.90
CA ASN A 161 -10.89 12.70 -9.51
C ASN A 161 -9.38 12.36 -9.42
N LEU A 162 -8.82 11.71 -10.44
CA LEU A 162 -7.39 11.47 -10.60
C LEU A 162 -6.66 12.61 -11.32
N GLU A 163 -7.36 13.59 -11.87
CA GLU A 163 -6.80 14.78 -12.50
C GLU A 163 -6.85 15.97 -11.53
N GLN A 164 -6.33 17.11 -11.97
CA GLN A 164 -6.53 18.39 -11.30
C GLN A 164 -6.97 19.41 -12.35
N PRO A 165 -7.64 20.52 -11.96
CA PRO A 165 -8.08 21.54 -12.93
C PRO A 165 -6.94 22.04 -13.84
N ASP A 166 -5.69 22.06 -13.33
CA ASP A 166 -4.50 22.49 -14.07
C ASP A 166 -3.65 21.33 -14.60
N ARG A 167 -4.08 20.06 -14.50
CA ARG A 167 -3.24 18.91 -14.90
C ARG A 167 -4.01 17.70 -15.39
N THR A 168 -3.57 17.16 -16.52
CA THR A 168 -4.14 15.96 -17.13
C THR A 168 -3.24 14.74 -16.95
N LEU A 169 -3.83 13.55 -16.89
CA LEU A 169 -3.10 12.28 -16.83
C LEU A 169 -2.41 11.98 -18.16
N THR A 170 -1.12 11.64 -18.08
CA THR A 170 -0.31 11.19 -19.23
C THR A 170 0.25 9.78 -19.05
N TYR A 171 0.14 9.23 -17.83
CA TYR A 171 0.58 7.90 -17.46
C TYR A 171 -0.24 7.42 -16.28
N PHE A 172 -0.66 6.16 -16.32
CA PHE A 172 -1.39 5.52 -15.24
C PHE A 172 -0.95 4.05 -15.06
N VAL A 173 -0.83 3.64 -13.81
CA VAL A 173 -0.61 2.25 -13.36
C VAL A 173 -1.37 2.08 -12.06
N THR A 174 -1.91 0.89 -11.82
CA THR A 174 -2.40 0.48 -10.50
C THR A 174 -1.59 -0.68 -9.96
N ILE A 175 -1.34 -0.70 -8.66
CA ILE A 175 -0.84 -1.88 -7.95
C ILE A 175 -1.97 -2.33 -7.03
N GLN A 176 -2.56 -3.48 -7.34
CA GLN A 176 -3.63 -4.06 -6.54
C GLN A 176 -3.08 -4.63 -5.25
N LEU A 177 -3.75 -4.34 -4.15
CA LEU A 177 -3.58 -5.06 -2.89
C LEU A 177 -4.45 -6.32 -3.00
N GLY A 178 -3.78 -7.46 -3.08
CA GLY A 178 -4.41 -8.77 -3.14
C GLY A 178 -4.74 -9.31 -1.76
N GLU A 179 -4.94 -10.63 -1.71
CA GLU A 179 -5.21 -11.32 -0.46
C GLU A 179 -3.97 -11.39 0.43
N PHE A 180 -4.20 -11.76 1.69
CA PHE A 180 -3.14 -12.08 2.62
C PHE A 180 -2.35 -13.27 2.05
N TYR A 181 -1.06 -13.05 1.83
CA TYR A 181 -0.14 -14.04 1.34
C TYR A 181 0.22 -15.01 2.47
N ASP A 182 -0.31 -16.23 2.43
CA ASP A 182 0.17 -17.33 3.26
C ASP A 182 1.57 -17.74 2.76
N ASN A 183 2.60 -17.08 3.28
CA ASN A 183 3.97 -17.44 2.96
C ASN A 183 4.24 -18.85 3.48
N PHE A 184 4.58 -19.78 2.58
CA PHE A 184 5.04 -21.12 2.99
C PHE A 184 6.19 -21.01 3.99
N THR A 185 7.04 -20.00 3.87
CA THR A 185 8.13 -19.69 4.81
C THR A 185 7.62 -19.45 6.23
N ASP A 186 6.46 -18.81 6.42
CA ASP A 186 5.84 -18.62 7.74
C ASP A 186 5.31 -19.94 8.33
N LEU A 187 5.01 -20.92 7.46
CA LEU A 187 4.67 -22.29 7.87
C LEU A 187 5.91 -23.14 8.21
N VAL A 188 7.09 -22.84 7.64
CA VAL A 188 8.30 -23.67 7.79
C VAL A 188 9.46 -23.04 8.57
N ILE A 189 9.44 -21.74 8.85
CA ILE A 189 10.50 -21.04 9.62
C ILE A 189 10.01 -20.67 11.01
N SER A 190 10.74 -21.13 12.03
CA SER A 190 10.62 -20.71 13.43
C SER A 190 11.98 -20.27 13.97
N ASN A 191 12.01 -19.26 14.85
CA ASN A 191 13.21 -18.94 15.63
C ASN A 191 13.06 -19.49 17.05
N ARG A 192 13.83 -20.55 17.36
CA ARG A 192 14.00 -21.12 18.69
C ARG A 192 12.68 -21.41 19.45
N ASN A 193 11.65 -21.90 18.77
CA ASN A 193 10.55 -22.66 19.37
C ASN A 193 9.64 -23.26 18.28
N CYS A 194 9.75 -24.57 18.06
CA CYS A 194 9.02 -25.28 17.00
C CYS A 194 7.55 -25.56 17.35
N THR A 195 7.11 -25.29 18.59
CA THR A 195 5.78 -25.67 19.07
C THR A 195 4.69 -24.63 18.83
N GLY A 196 5.04 -23.39 18.45
CA GLY A 196 4.06 -22.37 18.07
C GLY A 196 3.01 -22.04 19.15
N GLU A 197 3.41 -21.92 20.41
CA GLU A 197 2.45 -21.61 21.49
C GLU A 197 2.04 -20.12 21.47
N GLY A 198 0.74 -19.88 21.20
CA GLY A 198 0.06 -18.57 21.16
C GLY A 198 -0.62 -18.29 19.81
N GLU A 199 -1.81 -17.64 19.80
CA GLU A 199 -2.50 -17.25 18.56
C GLU A 199 -1.55 -16.44 17.64
N GLY A 200 -1.23 -17.01 16.47
CA GLY A 200 -0.45 -16.36 15.42
C GLY A 200 1.05 -16.18 15.67
N ARG A 201 1.66 -16.86 16.66
CA ARG A 201 3.07 -16.60 17.03
C ARG A 201 4.01 -17.79 16.85
N ARG A 202 5.00 -17.61 15.98
CA ARG A 202 6.17 -18.49 15.80
C ARG A 202 7.44 -17.66 16.03
N GLY A 203 8.15 -17.91 17.12
CA GLY A 203 9.45 -17.29 17.40
C GLY A 203 9.61 -16.74 18.82
N THR A 204 10.86 -16.48 19.24
CA THR A 204 11.21 -15.95 20.57
C THR A 204 11.12 -14.42 20.69
N GLY A 205 10.85 -13.70 19.60
CA GLY A 205 10.91 -12.24 19.56
C GLY A 205 12.35 -11.67 19.55
N GLU A 206 13.37 -12.54 19.52
CA GLU A 206 14.78 -12.17 19.40
C GLU A 206 15.20 -12.04 17.93
N TYR A 207 16.28 -11.30 17.67
CA TYR A 207 16.82 -11.15 16.32
C TYR A 207 17.30 -12.52 15.79
N PRO A 208 16.91 -12.95 14.58
CA PRO A 208 17.30 -14.25 14.04
C PRO A 208 18.83 -14.37 13.91
N ALA A 209 19.39 -15.45 14.45
CA ALA A 209 20.74 -15.90 14.12
C ALA A 209 20.65 -17.18 13.28
N SER A 210 21.62 -17.44 12.40
CA SER A 210 21.64 -18.69 11.61
C SER A 210 21.60 -19.97 12.46
N ALA A 211 22.05 -19.87 13.72
CA ALA A 211 21.99 -20.93 14.72
C ALA A 211 20.58 -21.16 15.29
N THR A 212 19.69 -20.16 15.28
CA THR A 212 18.38 -20.19 15.95
C THR A 212 17.23 -20.52 14.99
N VAL A 213 17.46 -20.39 13.68
CA VAL A 213 16.49 -20.75 12.64
C VAL A 213 16.20 -22.26 12.67
N ASN A 214 14.93 -22.60 12.84
CA ASN A 214 14.38 -23.95 12.93
C ASN A 214 15.00 -24.82 14.03
N GLN A 215 15.55 -24.21 15.08
CA GLN A 215 16.09 -24.93 16.22
C GLN A 215 14.97 -25.33 17.19
N CYS A 216 14.80 -26.64 17.40
CA CYS A 216 14.02 -27.22 18.49
C CYS A 216 14.94 -27.62 19.64
N SER A 217 14.38 -28.03 20.77
CA SER A 217 15.06 -28.31 22.04
C SER A 217 16.43 -28.99 21.90
N GLU A 218 16.59 -29.93 20.95
CA GLU A 218 17.86 -30.64 20.71
C GLU A 218 18.22 -30.86 19.22
N SER A 219 17.49 -30.30 18.23
CA SER A 219 17.72 -30.56 16.79
C SER A 219 17.18 -29.45 15.87
N ARG A 220 17.35 -29.58 14.54
CA ARG A 220 16.67 -28.72 13.55
C ARG A 220 15.36 -29.35 13.07
N CYS A 221 14.29 -28.56 12.91
CA CYS A 221 13.05 -29.02 12.26
C CYS A 221 13.37 -29.58 10.87
N ALA A 222 12.80 -30.73 10.55
CA ALA A 222 12.72 -31.17 9.16
C ALA A 222 11.80 -30.20 8.39
N LEU A 223 12.23 -29.78 7.19
CA LEU A 223 11.31 -29.14 6.25
C LEU A 223 10.31 -30.20 5.77
N PRO A 224 9.01 -29.87 5.63
CA PRO A 224 8.05 -30.80 5.03
C PRO A 224 8.57 -31.24 3.66
N SER A 225 8.63 -32.55 3.43
CA SER A 225 8.90 -33.10 2.10
C SER A 225 7.70 -32.83 1.20
N GLN A 226 7.95 -32.33 -0.02
CA GLN A 226 6.94 -32.10 -1.06
C GLN A 226 6.16 -33.37 -1.40
#